data_AF-A0A7D7ZKE6-F1
#
_entry.id   AF-A0A7D7ZKE6-F1
#
_cell.length_a   1.000
_cell.length_b   1.000
_cell.length_c   1.000
_cell.angle_alpha   90.00
_cell.angle_beta   90.00
_cell.angle_gamma   90.00
#
_symmetry.space_group_name_H-M   'P 1'
#
loop_
_entity.id
_entity.type
_entity.pdbx_description
1 polymer ?
#
loop_
_entity_poly.entity_id
_entity_poly.type
_entity_poly.pdbx_seq_one_letter_code
_entity_poly.pdbx_strand_id
1 'polypeptide(L)'
;MTSDSSKQEANFLDGKASDVLEVDISFREPVDSIQVVKFAETGGEVRAYSLLDLLAEKLRALLQQEVRNRYRRQDIYDVDALLAKFSLDDDEKLKLHSLLIEKCHARDIHPASNSLSNPEIERRARSEWDTLKLEVEELPDFDDCFARVDKFYQSLPWA
;
A
#
# COMPACT_ATOMS: atom_id res chain seq x y z
N MET A 1 -4.45 -40.41 7.62
CA MET A 1 -5.06 -39.44 6.69
C MET A 1 -3.98 -39.01 5.72
N THR A 2 -3.91 -39.69 4.58
CA THR A 2 -3.04 -39.32 3.45
C THR A 2 -3.74 -38.19 2.70
N SER A 3 -3.20 -36.98 2.76
CA SER A 3 -3.68 -35.86 1.95
C SER A 3 -3.48 -36.20 0.48
N ASP A 4 -4.55 -36.15 -0.29
CA ASP A 4 -4.54 -36.31 -1.73
C ASP A 4 -3.80 -35.08 -2.31
N SER A 5 -2.50 -35.22 -2.59
CA SER A 5 -1.74 -34.13 -3.19
C SER A 5 -2.20 -33.96 -4.63
N SER A 6 -2.77 -32.79 -4.93
CA SER A 6 -3.37 -32.53 -6.23
C SER A 6 -2.30 -32.56 -7.33
N LYS A 7 -2.66 -32.87 -8.58
CA LYS A 7 -1.73 -32.80 -9.72
C LYS A 7 -1.07 -31.42 -9.86
N GLN A 8 -1.74 -30.36 -9.41
CA GLN A 8 -1.17 -29.00 -9.38
C GLN A 8 -0.06 -28.86 -8.33
N GLU A 9 -0.19 -29.50 -7.17
CA GLU A 9 0.85 -29.51 -6.14
C GLU A 9 2.12 -30.20 -6.66
N ALA A 10 1.98 -31.35 -7.34
CA ALA A 10 3.11 -32.03 -7.95
C ALA A 10 3.77 -31.17 -9.06
N ASN A 11 2.97 -30.52 -9.91
CA ASN A 11 3.50 -29.63 -10.94
C ASN A 11 4.19 -28.39 -10.34
N PHE A 12 3.68 -27.86 -9.23
CA PHE A 12 4.30 -26.72 -8.54
C PHE A 12 5.68 -27.09 -7.99
N LEU A 13 5.79 -28.24 -7.32
CA LEU A 13 7.06 -28.76 -6.81
C LEU A 13 8.09 -29.02 -7.92
N ASP A 14 7.63 -29.42 -9.10
CA ASP A 14 8.45 -29.65 -10.31
C ASP A 14 8.77 -28.36 -11.10
N GLY A 15 8.27 -27.19 -10.70
CA GLY A 15 8.42 -25.92 -11.43
C GLY A 15 7.66 -25.86 -12.77
N LYS A 16 6.64 -26.71 -12.93
CA LYS A 16 5.82 -26.87 -14.15
C LYS A 16 4.37 -26.39 -13.97
N ALA A 17 4.03 -25.84 -12.82
CA ALA A 17 2.70 -25.28 -12.60
C ALA A 17 2.51 -24.05 -13.51
N SER A 18 1.38 -24.02 -14.21
CA SER A 18 0.96 -22.87 -15.03
C SER A 18 0.52 -21.68 -14.19
N ASP A 19 0.02 -21.96 -12.99
CA ASP A 19 -0.59 -20.98 -12.09
C ASP A 19 0.12 -21.08 -10.74
N VAL A 20 0.89 -20.04 -10.42
CA VAL A 20 1.63 -19.94 -9.16
C VAL A 20 1.15 -18.71 -8.41
N LEU A 21 0.70 -18.90 -7.16
CA LEU A 21 0.37 -17.81 -6.25
C LEU A 21 1.48 -17.68 -5.21
N GLU A 22 2.22 -16.59 -5.27
CA GLU A 22 3.15 -16.21 -4.20
C GLU A 22 2.40 -15.54 -3.05
N VAL A 23 2.67 -15.96 -1.81
CA VAL A 23 2.04 -15.42 -0.61
C VAL A 23 3.14 -14.97 0.35
N ASP A 24 3.14 -13.68 0.68
CA ASP A 24 4.00 -13.11 1.72
C ASP A 24 3.20 -12.92 3.02
N ILE A 25 3.82 -13.22 4.18
CA ILE A 25 3.17 -13.15 5.50
C ILE A 25 4.04 -12.34 6.46
N SER A 26 3.52 -11.20 6.91
CA SER A 26 4.18 -10.32 7.89
C SER A 26 3.59 -10.51 9.29
N PHE A 27 4.44 -10.86 10.27
CA PHE A 27 4.05 -11.02 11.68
C PHE A 27 4.37 -9.80 12.55
N ARG A 28 4.96 -8.74 11.98
CA ARG A 28 5.43 -7.56 12.72
C ARG A 28 4.61 -6.31 12.43
N GLU A 29 3.36 -6.49 12.05
CA GLU A 29 2.44 -5.41 11.68
C GLU A 29 1.26 -5.37 12.65
N PRO A 30 1.06 -4.26 13.39
CA PRO A 30 -0.19 -4.04 14.10
C PRO A 30 -1.31 -3.85 13.06
N VAL A 31 -2.36 -4.67 13.19
CA VAL A 31 -3.58 -4.60 12.37
C VAL A 31 -4.67 -4.00 13.24
N ASP A 32 -5.00 -2.73 13.02
CA ASP A 32 -5.92 -2.00 13.90
C ASP A 32 -7.37 -2.19 13.49
N SER A 33 -7.66 -2.23 12.18
CA SER A 33 -9.02 -2.39 11.68
C SER A 33 -9.13 -3.24 10.41
N ILE A 34 -10.04 -4.22 10.45
CA ILE A 34 -10.31 -5.16 9.36
C ILE A 34 -11.68 -4.84 8.77
N GLN A 35 -11.77 -4.81 7.44
CA GLN A 35 -13.02 -4.77 6.68
C GLN A 35 -13.29 -6.14 6.02
N VAL A 36 -14.57 -6.49 5.89
CA VAL A 36 -14.99 -7.69 5.15
C VAL A 36 -15.33 -7.28 3.72
N VAL A 37 -14.51 -7.73 2.77
CA VAL A 37 -14.73 -7.54 1.33
C VAL A 37 -15.51 -8.75 0.81
N LYS A 38 -16.65 -8.50 0.18
CA LYS A 38 -17.48 -9.55 -0.42
C LYS A 38 -17.30 -9.55 -1.94
N PHE A 39 -17.06 -10.74 -2.50
CA PHE A 39 -17.04 -10.92 -3.94
C PHE A 39 -18.47 -11.02 -4.44
N ALA A 40 -18.90 -10.02 -5.22
CA ALA A 40 -20.27 -9.91 -5.70
C ALA A 40 -20.73 -11.15 -6.50
N GLU A 41 -19.81 -11.79 -7.22
CA GLU A 41 -20.13 -12.88 -8.15
C GLU A 41 -20.05 -14.27 -7.52
N THR A 42 -19.13 -14.50 -6.58
CA THR A 42 -18.87 -15.82 -6.01
C THR A 42 -19.48 -16.02 -4.62
N GLY A 43 -19.92 -14.93 -3.98
CA GLY A 43 -20.42 -14.94 -2.60
C GLY A 43 -19.34 -15.19 -1.54
N GLY A 44 -18.07 -15.36 -1.95
CA GLY A 44 -16.95 -15.48 -1.03
C GLY A 44 -16.67 -14.15 -0.32
N GLU A 45 -16.06 -14.23 0.86
CA GLU A 45 -15.63 -13.06 1.62
C GLU A 45 -14.16 -13.17 2.04
N VAL A 46 -13.48 -12.03 2.07
CA VAL A 46 -12.09 -11.92 2.54
C VAL A 46 -12.01 -10.79 3.56
N ARG A 47 -11.24 -11.04 4.61
CA ARG A 47 -10.86 -10.02 5.59
C ARG A 47 -9.68 -9.24 5.05
N ALA A 48 -9.89 -7.96 4.77
CA ALA A 48 -8.87 -7.04 4.28
C ALA A 48 -8.61 -5.94 5.31
N TYR A 49 -7.48 -5.25 5.17
CA TYR A 49 -7.24 -4.00 5.88
C TYR A 49 -8.35 -2.99 5.58
N SER A 50 -8.72 -2.18 6.58
CA SER A 50 -9.56 -1.01 6.33
C SER A 50 -8.85 -0.04 5.37
N LEU A 51 -9.63 0.85 4.74
CA LEU A 51 -9.09 1.91 3.88
C LEU A 51 -8.02 2.75 4.61
N LEU A 52 -8.28 3.12 5.87
CA LEU A 52 -7.36 3.98 6.65
C LEU A 52 -6.06 3.24 7.00
N ASP A 53 -6.15 1.97 7.37
CA ASP A 53 -4.97 1.13 7.62
C ASP A 53 -4.12 0.97 6.35
N LEU A 54 -4.77 0.72 5.21
CA LEU A 54 -4.10 0.59 3.92
C LEU A 54 -3.38 1.89 3.53
N LEU A 55 -4.06 3.03 3.61
CA LEU A 55 -3.47 4.35 3.34
C LEU A 55 -2.29 4.63 4.28
N ALA A 56 -2.44 4.35 5.59
CA ALA A 56 -1.38 4.56 6.56
C ALA A 56 -0.14 3.71 6.26
N GLU A 57 -0.31 2.44 5.89
CA GLU A 57 0.82 1.57 5.53
C GLU A 57 1.53 2.02 4.26
N LYS A 58 0.79 2.46 3.23
CA LYS A 58 1.34 3.01 1.98
C LYS A 58 2.17 4.27 2.24
N LEU A 59 1.61 5.23 2.97
CA LEU A 59 2.30 6.48 3.33
C LEU A 59 3.56 6.20 4.17
N ARG A 60 3.44 5.34 5.19
CA ARG A 60 4.59 4.93 6.00
C ARG A 60 5.67 4.22 5.19
N ALA A 61 5.29 3.38 4.22
CA ALA A 61 6.24 2.70 3.34
C ALA A 61 7.02 3.69 2.46
N LEU A 62 6.35 4.73 1.94
CA LEU A 62 6.99 5.84 1.23
C LEU A 62 8.00 6.57 2.11
N LEU A 63 7.65 6.87 3.36
CA LEU A 63 8.56 7.54 4.29
C LEU A 63 9.75 6.68 4.72
N GLN A 64 9.58 5.35 4.75
CA GLN A 64 10.65 4.42 5.13
C GLN A 64 11.61 4.08 3.97
N GLN A 65 11.23 4.35 2.72
CA GLN A 65 11.88 3.76 1.56
C GLN A 65 13.38 4.07 1.46
N GLU A 66 13.80 5.25 1.93
CA GLU A 66 15.20 5.67 1.96
C GLU A 66 16.04 4.74 2.85
N VAL A 67 15.62 4.55 4.11
CA VAL A 67 16.32 3.72 5.11
C VAL A 67 16.39 2.25 4.67
N ARG A 68 15.40 1.79 3.88
CA ARG A 68 15.32 0.40 3.40
C ARG A 68 15.94 0.18 2.03
N ASN A 69 16.46 1.24 1.40
CA ASN A 69 16.91 1.25 0.01
C ASN A 69 15.87 0.62 -0.95
N ARG A 70 14.62 1.07 -0.85
CA ARG A 70 13.50 0.61 -1.68
C ARG A 70 13.04 1.73 -2.61
N TYR A 71 12.37 1.32 -3.67
CA TYR A 71 11.66 2.18 -4.62
C TYR A 71 10.18 1.82 -4.53
N ARG A 72 9.33 2.82 -4.32
CA ARG A 72 7.92 2.63 -3.95
C ARG A 72 6.97 3.31 -4.94
N ARG A 73 7.23 3.14 -6.25
CA ARG A 73 6.37 3.71 -7.31
C ARG A 73 4.90 3.32 -7.18
N GLN A 74 4.61 2.04 -6.88
CA GLN A 74 3.24 1.55 -6.72
C GLN A 74 2.52 2.24 -5.57
N ASP A 75 3.23 2.59 -4.49
CA ASP A 75 2.59 3.20 -3.32
C ASP A 75 2.05 4.62 -3.63
N ILE A 76 2.67 5.39 -4.54
CA ILE A 76 2.11 6.68 -5.01
C ILE A 76 0.86 6.45 -5.86
N TYR A 77 0.91 5.53 -6.82
CA TYR A 77 -0.24 5.21 -7.67
C TYR A 77 -1.44 4.74 -6.83
N ASP A 78 -1.19 3.81 -5.90
CA ASP A 78 -2.24 3.24 -5.06
C ASP A 78 -2.89 4.30 -4.18
N VAL A 79 -2.10 5.17 -3.53
CA VAL A 79 -2.66 6.24 -2.69
C VAL A 79 -3.47 7.22 -3.55
N ASP A 80 -2.94 7.66 -4.68
CA ASP A 80 -3.67 8.58 -5.57
C ASP A 80 -4.99 7.97 -6.09
N ALA A 81 -4.95 6.70 -6.51
CA ALA A 81 -6.13 5.98 -6.98
C ALA A 81 -7.19 5.77 -5.88
N LEU A 82 -6.77 5.57 -4.63
CA LEU A 82 -7.67 5.52 -3.48
C LEU A 82 -8.29 6.89 -3.19
N LEU A 83 -7.49 7.96 -3.21
CA LEU A 83 -7.95 9.33 -2.98
C LEU A 83 -8.90 9.82 -4.09
N ALA A 84 -8.76 9.32 -5.32
CA ALA A 84 -9.69 9.60 -6.41
C ALA A 84 -11.07 8.95 -6.21
N LYS A 85 -11.14 7.86 -5.43
CA LYS A 85 -12.38 7.09 -5.20
C LYS A 85 -13.05 7.41 -3.86
N PHE A 86 -12.26 7.80 -2.87
CA PHE A 86 -12.73 8.00 -1.50
C PHE A 86 -12.31 9.37 -0.99
N SER A 87 -13.30 10.15 -0.54
CA SER A 87 -13.06 11.38 0.21
C SER A 87 -13.10 11.08 1.70
N LEU A 88 -12.07 11.49 2.44
CA LEU A 88 -12.02 11.35 3.89
C LEU A 88 -12.53 12.63 4.55
N ASP A 89 -13.41 12.48 5.53
CA ASP A 89 -13.81 13.59 6.41
C ASP A 89 -12.71 13.91 7.46
N ASP A 90 -12.95 14.94 8.28
CA ASP A 90 -11.95 15.41 9.25
C ASP A 90 -11.68 14.38 10.36
N ASP A 91 -12.69 13.61 10.78
CA ASP A 91 -12.54 12.56 11.78
C ASP A 91 -11.74 11.38 11.21
N GLU A 92 -12.00 11.00 9.96
CA GLU A 92 -11.24 9.99 9.23
C GLU A 92 -9.79 10.41 9.01
N LYS A 93 -9.54 11.68 8.67
CA LYS A 93 -8.16 12.22 8.57
C LYS A 93 -7.44 12.21 9.91
N LEU A 94 -8.13 12.56 11.00
CA LEU A 94 -7.55 12.48 12.34
C LEU A 94 -7.18 11.05 12.72
N LYS A 95 -8.05 10.09 12.41
CA LYS A 95 -7.80 8.68 12.63
C LYS A 95 -6.66 8.15 11.77
N LEU A 96 -6.65 8.47 10.47
CA LEU A 96 -5.58 8.12 9.54
C LEU A 96 -4.22 8.67 10.01
N HIS A 97 -4.18 9.93 10.41
CA HIS A 97 -2.97 10.55 10.93
C HIS A 97 -2.47 9.82 12.17
N SER A 98 -3.36 9.50 13.12
CA SER A 98 -3.00 8.75 14.33
C SER A 98 -2.40 7.36 14.00
N LEU A 99 -3.04 6.63 13.07
CA LEU A 99 -2.54 5.33 12.59
C LEU A 99 -1.17 5.45 11.90
N LEU A 100 -1.00 6.47 11.06
CA LEU A 100 0.26 6.72 10.38
C LEU A 100 1.39 6.99 11.38
N ILE A 101 1.15 7.86 12.38
CA ILE A 101 2.11 8.18 13.44
C ILE A 101 2.52 6.91 14.20
N GLU A 102 1.55 6.10 14.63
CA GLU A 102 1.82 4.84 15.33
C GLU A 102 2.69 3.88 14.49
N LYS A 103 2.29 3.63 13.24
CA LYS A 103 3.01 2.71 12.36
C LYS A 103 4.41 3.21 11.98
N CYS A 104 4.59 4.53 11.88
CA CYS A 104 5.90 5.17 11.72
C CYS A 104 6.79 4.95 12.94
N HIS A 105 6.30 5.25 14.15
CA HIS A 105 7.07 5.06 15.39
C HIS A 105 7.44 3.61 15.65
N ALA A 106 6.55 2.66 15.33
CA ALA A 106 6.85 1.23 15.41
C ALA A 106 8.05 0.80 14.54
N ARG A 107 8.48 1.65 13.60
CA ARG A 107 9.61 1.45 12.69
C ARG A 107 10.70 2.52 12.83
N ASP A 108 10.67 3.27 13.94
CA ASP A 108 11.61 4.36 14.27
C ASP A 108 11.64 5.50 13.23
N ILE A 109 10.48 5.80 12.64
CA ILE A 109 10.27 6.91 11.70
C ILE A 109 9.53 8.02 12.44
N HIS A 110 10.02 9.25 12.30
CA HIS A 110 9.44 10.45 12.92
C HIS A 110 8.93 11.39 11.81
N PRO A 111 7.69 11.17 11.32
CA PRO A 111 7.13 11.97 10.24
C PRO A 111 6.77 13.39 10.70
N ALA A 112 6.82 14.32 9.77
CA ALA A 112 6.37 15.70 9.89
C ALA A 112 5.59 16.10 8.64
N SER A 113 4.87 17.22 8.68
CA SER A 113 3.99 17.68 7.58
C SER A 113 4.66 17.77 6.21
N ASN A 114 5.97 18.03 6.16
CA ASN A 114 6.76 18.14 4.94
C ASN A 114 7.65 16.91 4.65
N SER A 115 7.52 15.82 5.42
CA SER A 115 8.37 14.65 5.24
C SER A 115 8.21 14.02 3.86
N LEU A 116 6.99 13.96 3.32
CA LEU A 116 6.75 13.38 2.00
C LEU A 116 7.36 14.23 0.87
N SER A 117 7.43 15.55 1.07
CA SER A 117 8.03 16.51 0.14
C SER A 117 9.57 16.49 0.10
N ASN A 118 10.21 15.53 0.80
CA ASN A 118 11.65 15.32 0.71
C ASN A 118 12.03 14.90 -0.74
N PRO A 119 12.95 15.61 -1.41
CA PRO A 119 13.35 15.29 -2.78
C PRO A 119 13.85 13.85 -2.98
N GLU A 120 14.45 13.22 -1.96
CA GLU A 120 14.91 11.83 -2.08
C GLU A 120 13.74 10.83 -2.05
N ILE A 121 12.68 11.13 -1.29
CA ILE A 121 11.45 10.34 -1.26
C ILE A 121 10.75 10.43 -2.62
N GLU A 122 10.62 11.64 -3.16
CA GLU A 122 10.04 11.87 -4.48
C GLU A 122 10.85 11.13 -5.56
N ARG A 123 12.18 11.31 -5.57
CA ARG A 123 13.07 10.65 -6.54
C ARG A 123 12.93 9.13 -6.51
N ARG A 124 12.86 8.53 -5.32
CA ARG A 124 12.69 7.07 -5.17
C ARG A 124 11.30 6.59 -5.57
N ALA A 125 10.26 7.36 -5.27
CA ALA A 125 8.91 7.05 -5.70
C ALA A 125 8.72 7.19 -7.22
N ARG A 126 9.41 8.14 -7.84
CA ARG A 126 9.44 8.33 -9.31
C ARG A 126 10.20 7.24 -10.04
N SER A 127 11.19 6.65 -9.39
CA SER A 127 12.04 5.65 -10.02
C SER A 127 11.22 4.49 -10.55
N GLU A 128 11.44 4.15 -11.82
CA GLU A 128 10.74 3.09 -12.53
C GLU A 128 9.22 3.33 -12.67
N TRP A 129 8.69 4.54 -12.47
CA TRP A 129 7.27 4.85 -12.64
C TRP A 129 6.72 4.32 -13.98
N ASP A 130 7.45 4.55 -15.07
CA ASP A 130 7.07 4.11 -16.42
C ASP A 130 6.89 2.59 -16.56
N THR A 131 7.43 1.78 -15.66
CA THR A 131 7.23 0.32 -15.73
C THR A 131 5.83 -0.08 -15.26
N LEU A 132 5.11 0.78 -14.51
CA LEU A 132 3.73 0.53 -14.08
C LEU A 132 2.77 0.38 -15.26
N LYS A 133 3.09 0.91 -16.45
CA LYS A 133 2.27 0.72 -17.65
C LYS A 133 2.08 -0.75 -18.08
N LEU A 134 2.90 -1.65 -17.52
CA LEU A 134 2.74 -3.10 -17.73
C LEU A 134 1.68 -3.71 -16.79
N GLU A 135 1.31 -2.99 -15.74
CA GLU A 135 0.42 -3.43 -14.66
C GLU A 135 -0.93 -2.71 -14.69
N VAL A 136 -1.00 -1.52 -15.28
CA VAL A 136 -2.21 -0.68 -15.38
C VAL A 136 -2.52 -0.30 -16.82
N GLU A 137 -3.80 -0.12 -17.13
CA GLU A 137 -4.27 0.22 -18.49
C GLU A 137 -3.82 1.62 -18.91
N GLU A 138 -4.04 2.62 -18.05
CA GLU A 138 -3.61 4.00 -18.26
C GLU A 138 -2.75 4.45 -17.08
N LEU A 139 -1.48 4.78 -17.36
CA LEU A 139 -0.56 5.31 -16.36
C LEU A 139 -0.68 6.84 -16.31
N PRO A 140 -1.17 7.43 -15.20
CA PRO A 140 -1.20 8.88 -15.05
C PRO A 140 0.20 9.49 -14.93
N ASP A 141 0.27 10.80 -15.15
CA ASP A 141 1.50 11.56 -14.94
C ASP A 141 1.95 11.50 -13.48
N PHE A 142 3.24 11.25 -13.25
CA PHE A 142 3.79 11.11 -11.91
C PHE A 142 3.69 12.42 -11.11
N ASP A 143 3.99 13.56 -11.72
CA ASP A 143 4.05 14.85 -11.00
C ASP A 143 2.67 15.19 -10.47
N ASP A 144 1.65 14.98 -11.30
CA ASP A 144 0.25 15.16 -10.95
C ASP A 144 -0.19 14.24 -9.82
N CYS A 145 0.14 12.94 -9.88
CA CYS A 145 -0.16 11.98 -8.81
C CYS A 145 0.55 12.36 -7.51
N PHE A 146 1.86 12.58 -7.58
CA PHE A 146 2.68 12.92 -6.42
C PHE A 146 2.19 14.20 -5.76
N ALA A 147 1.89 15.24 -6.53
CA ALA A 147 1.37 16.50 -5.99
C ALA A 147 0.03 16.34 -5.26
N ARG A 148 -0.88 15.48 -5.75
CA ARG A 148 -2.14 15.17 -5.05
C ARG A 148 -1.89 14.42 -3.75
N VAL A 149 -1.01 13.42 -3.76
CA VAL A 149 -0.65 12.65 -2.57
C VAL A 149 0.07 13.53 -1.52
N ASP A 150 1.02 14.35 -1.94
CA ASP A 150 1.76 15.29 -1.07
C ASP A 150 0.84 16.34 -0.46
N LYS A 151 -0.04 16.93 -1.26
CA LYS A 151 -1.06 17.86 -0.76
C LYS A 151 -2.02 17.20 0.23
N PHE A 152 -2.44 15.96 -0.04
CA PHE A 152 -3.29 15.21 0.88
C PHE A 152 -2.57 14.93 2.20
N TYR A 153 -1.32 14.46 2.13
CA TYR A 153 -0.48 14.21 3.29
C TYR A 153 -0.33 15.47 4.15
N GLN A 154 0.01 16.61 3.54
CA GLN A 154 0.11 17.90 4.23
C GLN A 154 -1.22 18.38 4.85
N SER A 155 -2.36 17.91 4.34
CA SER A 155 -3.69 18.25 4.86
C SER A 155 -4.11 17.46 6.09
N LEU A 156 -3.34 16.45 6.50
CA LEU A 156 -3.55 15.74 7.77
C LEU A 156 -3.33 16.69 8.96
N PRO A 157 -3.91 16.40 10.14
CA PRO A 157 -3.81 17.27 11.32
C PRO A 157 -2.43 17.21 12.00
N TRP A 158 -1.43 17.72 11.31
CA TRP A 158 -0.09 17.96 11.86
C TRP A 158 -0.14 19.06 12.92
N ALA A 159 0.64 18.89 13.99
CA ALA A 159 0.78 19.87 15.06
C ALA A 159 1.79 20.99 14.73
#